data_AF-A0A5C3NQR1-F1
#
_entry.id   AF-A0A5C3NQR1-F1
#
_cell.length_a   1.000
_cell.length_b   1.000
_cell.length_c   1.000
_cell.angle_alpha   90.00
_cell.angle_beta   90.00
_cell.angle_gamma   90.00
#
_symmetry.space_group_name_H-M   'P 1'
#
loop_
_entity.id
_entity.type
_entity.pdbx_description
1 polymer ?
#
loop_
_entity_poly.entity_id
_entity_poly.type
_entity_poly.pdbx_seq_one_letter_code
_entity_poly.pdbx_strand_id
1 'polypeptide(L)'
;MADVSVASSGFIGLRHEQQAADRRSISLTELLSSPEWQLKRWDGKYVQCLLPSFTTLTHPDRDCIPVLDKHGRVIALLAGHPNDPRWVVDVNDEFDKVMQVVHEAYRFPPDVSQNRRGGFATVSCGVSQGGGQTKPGNFALSAHNRAVWDALFKLKVVRRVANFANTAMNVFAPDMSAFYGNTLDAVCDADPKLKRNMSNNAFAAASINLGPNAVSYVHTDHLNLAWGWCAITAIGQFDATAGGHLILWDLRMVIEFPPGSTILIPSAILRHSNVALADPANERRSAFLQYSAGALFQWVECGHQTQKSFLAAGRTFLQSGKQRWAKGVSMFSLWEDLKARVCTST
;
A
#
# COMPACT_ATOMS: atom_id res chain seq x y z
N MET A 1 8.79 13.97 8.15
CA MET A 1 7.51 14.39 7.52
C MET A 1 7.41 15.89 7.24
N ALA A 2 7.80 16.79 8.15
CA ALA A 2 7.61 18.25 7.94
C ALA A 2 8.28 18.83 6.67
N ASP A 3 9.44 18.29 6.29
CA ASP A 3 10.28 18.81 5.20
C ASP A 3 10.04 18.09 3.86
N VAL A 4 9.03 17.21 3.78
CA VAL A 4 8.70 16.47 2.56
C VAL A 4 7.91 17.36 1.61
N SER A 5 8.41 17.49 0.39
CA SER A 5 7.72 18.23 -0.67
C SER A 5 6.62 17.40 -1.32
N VAL A 6 5.43 17.99 -1.44
CA VAL A 6 4.26 17.43 -2.13
C VAL A 6 3.79 18.39 -3.21
N ALA A 7 2.88 17.95 -4.09
CA ALA A 7 2.31 18.85 -5.09
C ALA A 7 1.62 20.05 -4.44
N SER A 8 1.45 21.14 -5.19
CA SER A 8 0.85 22.38 -4.67
C SER A 8 -0.57 22.20 -4.12
N SER A 9 -1.30 21.18 -4.58
CA SER A 9 -2.60 20.80 -4.03
C SER A 9 -2.51 20.11 -2.67
N GLY A 10 -1.35 19.61 -2.25
CA GLY A 10 -1.14 18.85 -1.01
C GLY A 10 -1.69 17.41 -1.03
N PHE A 11 -2.53 17.03 -1.99
CA PHE A 11 -3.18 15.71 -2.03
C PHE A 11 -2.32 14.60 -2.61
N ILE A 12 -1.38 14.93 -3.48
CA ILE A 12 -0.56 13.96 -4.21
C ILE A 12 0.92 14.27 -3.99
N GLY A 13 1.75 13.24 -4.08
CA GLY A 13 3.20 13.40 -4.02
C GLY A 13 3.75 14.13 -5.24
N LEU A 14 5.02 14.55 -5.17
CA LEU A 14 5.74 14.96 -6.37
C LEU A 14 6.11 13.73 -7.19
N ARG A 15 6.02 13.85 -8.52
CA ARG A 15 6.46 12.79 -9.42
C ARG A 15 7.97 12.63 -9.29
N HIS A 16 8.42 11.42 -8.93
CA HIS A 16 9.82 11.04 -9.06
C HIS A 16 10.17 10.87 -10.53
N GLU A 17 11.06 11.70 -11.05
CA GLU A 17 11.63 11.54 -12.38
C GLU A 17 12.70 10.47 -12.33
N GLN A 18 12.34 9.27 -12.82
CA GLN A 18 13.26 8.14 -12.84
C GLN A 18 14.45 8.39 -13.76
N GLN A 19 15.64 8.17 -13.23
CA GLN A 19 16.89 8.16 -13.99
C GLN A 19 17.19 6.75 -14.50
N ALA A 20 18.20 6.60 -15.36
CA ALA A 20 18.64 5.29 -15.84
C ALA A 20 19.02 4.35 -14.68
N ALA A 21 19.65 4.88 -13.64
CA ALA A 21 20.03 4.15 -12.43
C ALA A 21 18.82 3.61 -11.64
N ASP A 22 17.65 4.25 -11.76
CA ASP A 22 16.42 3.82 -11.08
C ASP A 22 15.76 2.64 -11.79
N ARG A 23 16.05 2.42 -13.08
CA ARG A 23 15.35 1.48 -13.97
C ARG A 23 16.09 0.16 -14.11
N ARG A 24 16.50 -0.42 -12.99
CA ARG A 24 17.15 -1.73 -12.95
C ARG A 24 16.79 -2.50 -11.68
N SER A 25 16.98 -3.80 -11.73
CA SER A 25 16.98 -4.66 -10.54
C SER A 25 18.25 -4.43 -9.72
N ILE A 26 18.11 -4.49 -8.40
CA ILE A 26 19.19 -4.28 -7.44
C ILE A 26 19.30 -5.53 -6.57
N SER A 27 20.52 -5.97 -6.29
CA SER A 27 20.79 -7.13 -5.42
C SER A 27 20.97 -6.70 -3.97
N LEU A 28 20.75 -7.63 -3.03
CA LEU A 28 20.95 -7.36 -1.60
C LEU A 28 22.42 -7.02 -1.31
N THR A 29 23.35 -7.80 -1.88
CA THR A 29 24.80 -7.62 -1.72
C THR A 29 25.24 -6.23 -2.15
N GLU A 30 24.68 -5.71 -3.23
CA GLU A 30 24.99 -4.36 -3.72
C GLU A 30 24.62 -3.29 -2.69
N LEU A 31 23.40 -3.34 -2.14
CA LEU A 31 22.96 -2.36 -1.13
C LEU A 31 23.78 -2.46 0.16
N LEU A 32 23.99 -3.68 0.64
CA LEU A 32 24.70 -3.91 1.91
C LEU A 32 26.21 -3.71 1.82
N SER A 33 26.76 -3.47 0.62
CA SER A 33 28.16 -3.04 0.45
C SER A 33 28.43 -1.64 1.00
N SER A 34 27.39 -0.82 1.15
CA SER A 34 27.48 0.51 1.75
C SER A 34 26.95 0.50 3.19
N PRO A 35 27.70 1.03 4.17
CA PRO A 35 27.30 1.04 5.58
C PRO A 35 26.14 2.00 5.87
N GLU A 36 25.70 2.77 4.89
CA GLU A 36 24.62 3.73 5.04
C GLU A 36 23.23 3.09 5.03
N TRP A 37 23.13 1.85 4.56
CA TRP A 37 21.90 1.09 4.51
C TRP A 37 21.69 0.30 5.79
N GLN A 38 20.47 0.41 6.33
CA GLN A 38 20.06 -0.33 7.51
C GLN A 38 19.25 -1.53 7.08
N LEU A 39 19.81 -2.74 7.25
CA LEU A 39 19.05 -3.98 7.12
C LEU A 39 18.14 -4.15 8.34
N LYS A 40 16.84 -4.14 8.11
CA LYS A 40 15.83 -4.48 9.09
C LYS A 40 15.44 -5.95 8.90
N ARG A 41 15.94 -6.79 9.81
CA ARG A 41 15.51 -8.19 9.89
C ARG A 41 14.07 -8.27 10.40
N TRP A 42 13.27 -9.10 9.75
CA TRP A 42 11.85 -9.21 10.03
C TRP A 42 11.28 -10.53 9.49
N ASP A 43 10.74 -11.36 10.38
CA ASP A 43 10.19 -12.67 10.03
C ASP A 43 8.71 -12.62 9.60
N GLY A 44 8.12 -11.43 9.56
CA GLY A 44 6.74 -11.22 9.10
C GLY A 44 5.67 -11.70 10.09
N LYS A 45 6.07 -12.34 11.20
CA LYS A 45 5.13 -12.90 12.18
C LYS A 45 4.60 -11.81 13.09
N TYR A 46 3.39 -12.07 13.57
CA TYR A 46 2.65 -11.20 14.46
C TYR A 46 2.35 -11.95 15.74
N VAL A 47 2.65 -11.37 16.89
CA VAL A 47 2.32 -11.97 18.19
C VAL A 47 1.15 -11.26 18.86
N GLN A 48 0.96 -9.94 18.69
CA GLN A 48 -0.22 -9.28 19.25
C GLN A 48 -0.68 -8.04 18.48
N CYS A 49 -2.00 -7.96 18.25
CA CYS A 49 -2.65 -6.67 18.07
C CYS A 49 -2.65 -5.99 19.42
N LEU A 50 -2.69 -4.66 19.41
CA LEU A 50 -2.98 -3.80 20.55
C LEU A 50 -4.41 -4.09 21.11
N LEU A 51 -4.69 -5.33 21.51
CA LEU A 51 -5.92 -5.83 22.11
C LEU A 51 -5.63 -6.17 23.58
N PRO A 52 -6.43 -5.66 24.52
CA PRO A 52 -6.28 -5.93 25.94
C PRO A 52 -6.83 -7.33 26.23
N SER A 53 -6.01 -8.36 26.04
CA SER A 53 -6.31 -9.68 26.62
C SER A 53 -5.07 -10.57 26.66
N PHE A 54 -4.53 -10.63 27.88
CA PHE A 54 -3.78 -11.68 28.55
C PHE A 54 -2.47 -12.22 27.94
N THR A 55 -1.46 -12.15 28.81
CA THR A 55 -0.12 -12.76 28.78
C THR A 55 0.90 -12.06 27.87
N THR A 56 1.71 -11.21 28.50
CA THR A 56 3.01 -10.75 28.02
C THR A 56 3.88 -11.94 27.63
N LEU A 57 3.93 -12.27 26.34
CA LEU A 57 5.04 -13.01 25.76
C LEU A 57 5.99 -11.99 25.15
N THR A 58 7.05 -11.71 25.89
CA THR A 58 8.18 -10.86 25.50
C THR A 58 8.97 -11.54 24.37
N HIS A 59 8.51 -11.39 23.13
CA HIS A 59 9.33 -11.61 21.94
C HIS A 59 9.41 -10.30 21.15
N PRO A 60 10.32 -9.37 21.50
CA PRO A 60 10.45 -8.07 20.84
C PRO A 60 10.71 -8.16 19.32
N ASP A 61 11.11 -9.34 18.82
CA ASP A 61 11.40 -9.60 17.41
C ASP A 61 10.19 -10.16 16.61
N ARG A 62 9.01 -10.34 17.23
CA ARG A 62 7.84 -10.99 16.61
C ARG A 62 6.56 -10.14 16.56
N ASP A 63 6.69 -8.86 16.85
CA ASP A 63 5.58 -7.90 16.80
C ASP A 63 5.61 -7.06 15.52
N CYS A 64 4.45 -6.50 15.17
CA CYS A 64 4.37 -5.48 14.12
C CYS A 64 5.31 -4.31 14.46
N ILE A 65 6.11 -3.88 13.47
CA ILE A 65 7.18 -2.91 13.68
C ILE A 65 6.78 -1.54 13.12
N PRO A 66 6.49 -0.54 13.97
CA PRO A 66 6.24 0.81 13.50
C PRO A 66 7.56 1.45 13.06
N VAL A 67 7.53 2.16 11.92
CA VAL A 67 8.60 3.05 11.48
C VAL A 67 8.23 4.46 11.90
N LEU A 68 9.05 5.07 12.74
CA LEU A 68 8.77 6.37 13.35
C LEU A 68 9.51 7.51 12.65
N ASP A 69 8.87 8.67 12.54
CA ASP A 69 9.61 9.91 12.23
C ASP A 69 10.28 10.52 13.48
N LYS A 70 11.05 11.59 13.29
CA LYS A 70 11.74 12.31 14.38
C LYS A 70 10.82 12.86 15.48
N HIS A 71 9.50 12.89 15.26
CA HIS A 71 8.49 13.34 16.21
C HIS A 71 7.71 12.16 16.82
N GLY A 72 8.12 10.92 16.58
CA GLY A 72 7.45 9.73 17.11
C GLY A 72 6.15 9.36 16.39
N ARG A 73 5.89 9.93 15.21
CA ARG A 73 4.72 9.54 14.40
C ARG A 73 4.99 8.23 13.69
N VAL A 74 4.03 7.31 13.72
CA VAL A 74 4.08 6.07 12.93
C VAL A 74 3.86 6.42 11.46
N ILE A 75 4.94 6.50 10.67
CA ILE A 75 4.89 6.90 9.26
C ILE A 75 4.80 5.71 8.31
N ALA A 76 5.20 4.51 8.75
CA ALA A 76 4.98 3.25 8.05
C ALA A 76 4.85 2.12 9.08
N LEU A 77 4.30 0.99 8.66
CA LEU A 77 4.06 -0.15 9.55
C LEU A 77 4.44 -1.45 8.85
N LEU A 78 5.36 -2.20 9.44
CA LEU A 78 5.58 -3.60 9.11
C LEU A 78 4.55 -4.42 9.89
N ALA A 79 3.36 -4.58 9.31
CA ALA A 79 2.19 -5.12 10.00
C ALA A 79 2.25 -6.64 10.20
N GLY A 80 2.91 -7.34 9.28
CA GLY A 80 3.13 -8.78 9.36
C GLY A 80 1.96 -9.53 8.79
N HIS A 81 1.60 -10.64 9.41
CA HIS A 81 0.39 -11.38 9.11
C HIS A 81 -0.28 -11.83 10.41
N PRO A 82 -1.59 -12.09 10.47
CA PRO A 82 -2.23 -12.61 11.68
C PRO A 82 -1.47 -13.75 12.36
N ASN A 83 -1.58 -13.83 13.68
CA ASN A 83 -1.04 -14.93 14.50
C ASN A 83 -1.85 -16.22 14.28
N ASP A 84 -1.83 -16.71 13.06
CA ASP A 84 -2.43 -17.96 12.61
C ASP A 84 -1.28 -18.88 12.20
N PRO A 85 -1.03 -19.99 12.94
CA PRO A 85 0.02 -20.95 12.61
C PRO A 85 -0.09 -21.53 11.20
N ARG A 86 -1.29 -21.51 10.62
CA ARG A 86 -1.55 -21.98 9.27
C ARG A 86 -1.54 -20.86 8.24
N TRP A 87 -1.23 -19.61 8.60
CA TRP A 87 -1.27 -18.47 7.66
C TRP A 87 -0.41 -18.70 6.42
N VAL A 88 0.81 -19.21 6.58
CA VAL A 88 1.70 -19.47 5.43
C VAL A 88 1.06 -20.49 4.47
N VAL A 89 0.58 -21.62 5.00
CA VAL A 89 0.03 -22.72 4.17
C VAL A 89 -1.36 -22.39 3.63
N ASP A 90 -2.26 -21.86 4.45
CA ASP A 90 -3.67 -21.63 4.10
C ASP A 90 -3.90 -20.27 3.44
N VAL A 91 -2.96 -19.32 3.57
CA VAL A 91 -3.11 -17.98 3.00
C VAL A 91 -2.04 -17.68 1.99
N ASN A 92 -0.75 -17.72 2.34
CA ASN A 92 0.29 -17.42 1.35
C ASN A 92 0.31 -18.43 0.18
N ASP A 93 0.37 -19.73 0.46
CA ASP A 93 0.47 -20.74 -0.59
C ASP A 93 -0.81 -20.83 -1.44
N GLU A 94 -1.98 -20.67 -0.82
CA GLU A 94 -3.25 -20.58 -1.56
C GLU A 94 -3.27 -19.34 -2.44
N PHE A 95 -2.88 -18.17 -1.91
CA PHE A 95 -2.91 -16.93 -2.69
C PHE A 95 -1.88 -16.98 -3.82
N ASP A 96 -0.71 -17.55 -3.60
CA ASP A 96 0.30 -17.73 -4.65
C ASP A 96 -0.25 -18.57 -5.82
N LYS A 97 -0.92 -19.69 -5.53
CA LYS A 97 -1.62 -20.49 -6.57
C LYS A 97 -2.68 -19.67 -7.28
N VAL A 98 -3.46 -18.89 -6.54
CA VAL A 98 -4.46 -17.98 -7.11
C VAL A 98 -3.81 -16.93 -8.02
N MET A 99 -2.64 -16.37 -7.66
CA MET A 99 -1.93 -15.40 -8.50
C MET A 99 -1.50 -16.02 -9.83
N GLN A 100 -1.08 -17.29 -9.82
CA GLN A 100 -0.74 -18.03 -11.05
C GLN A 100 -1.97 -18.22 -11.94
N VAL A 101 -3.09 -18.68 -11.36
CA VAL A 101 -4.37 -18.82 -12.09
C VAL A 101 -4.84 -17.48 -12.66
N VAL A 102 -4.73 -16.39 -11.89
CA VAL A 102 -5.06 -15.03 -12.36
C VAL A 102 -4.13 -14.64 -13.50
N HIS A 103 -2.83 -14.92 -13.42
CA HIS A 103 -1.89 -14.60 -14.49
C HIS A 103 -2.28 -15.27 -15.81
N GLU A 104 -2.64 -16.56 -15.78
CA GLU A 104 -3.09 -17.28 -16.98
C GLU A 104 -4.46 -16.82 -17.49
N ALA A 105 -5.40 -16.52 -16.58
CA ALA A 105 -6.75 -16.16 -16.93
C ALA A 105 -6.92 -14.71 -17.39
N TYR A 106 -6.02 -13.80 -16.98
CA TYR A 106 -6.18 -12.37 -17.25
C TYR A 106 -5.86 -12.05 -18.72
N ARG A 107 -6.72 -11.23 -19.36
CA ARG A 107 -6.47 -10.76 -20.73
C ARG A 107 -5.67 -9.47 -20.68
N PHE A 108 -4.38 -9.58 -20.99
CA PHE A 108 -3.47 -8.44 -21.08
C PHE A 108 -3.61 -7.75 -22.44
N PRO A 109 -3.55 -6.41 -22.50
CA PRO A 109 -3.24 -5.73 -23.75
C PRO A 109 -1.82 -6.11 -24.24
N PRO A 110 -1.45 -5.77 -25.48
CA PRO A 110 -0.05 -5.85 -25.92
C PRO A 110 0.87 -5.03 -24.99
N ASP A 111 2.11 -5.48 -24.78
CA ASP A 111 3.20 -4.75 -24.10
C ASP A 111 3.07 -4.47 -22.58
N VAL A 112 2.30 -5.26 -21.82
CA VAL A 112 2.12 -5.03 -20.35
C VAL A 112 3.36 -5.35 -19.52
N SER A 113 4.32 -6.11 -20.07
CA SER A 113 5.46 -6.63 -19.32
C SER A 113 6.57 -5.60 -19.05
N GLN A 114 6.51 -4.39 -19.61
CA GLN A 114 7.49 -3.33 -19.35
C GLN A 114 6.79 -2.05 -18.94
N ASN A 115 6.91 -1.68 -17.67
CA ASN A 115 6.36 -0.43 -17.17
C ASN A 115 7.38 0.33 -16.30
N ARG A 116 7.00 1.55 -15.90
CA ARG A 116 7.81 2.43 -15.04
C ARG A 116 8.32 1.73 -13.78
N ARG A 117 7.53 0.80 -13.23
CA ARG A 117 7.81 0.10 -11.99
C ARG A 117 8.59 -1.20 -12.19
N GLY A 118 8.76 -1.74 -13.39
CA GLY A 118 9.49 -3.00 -13.58
C GLY A 118 9.02 -3.83 -14.76
N GLY A 119 9.69 -4.97 -14.92
CA GLY A 119 9.47 -5.98 -15.96
C GLY A 119 8.33 -6.97 -15.66
N PHE A 120 7.21 -6.52 -15.08
CA PHE A 120 6.10 -7.39 -14.67
C PHE A 120 4.74 -6.75 -14.94
N ALA A 121 3.71 -7.57 -15.11
CA ALA A 121 2.35 -7.10 -15.32
C ALA A 121 1.71 -6.61 -14.02
N THR A 122 1.09 -5.43 -14.05
CA THR A 122 0.24 -4.93 -12.96
C THR A 122 -1.19 -4.84 -13.42
N VAL A 123 -2.11 -5.46 -12.68
CA VAL A 123 -3.55 -5.38 -12.94
C VAL A 123 -4.24 -4.66 -11.80
N SER A 124 -5.24 -3.82 -12.09
CA SER A 124 -5.90 -2.96 -11.09
C SER A 124 -7.42 -3.05 -11.18
N CYS A 125 -8.07 -2.82 -10.04
CA CYS A 125 -9.52 -2.64 -9.93
C CYS A 125 -9.89 -1.61 -8.85
N GLY A 126 -11.18 -1.34 -8.74
CA GLY A 126 -11.74 -0.41 -7.75
C GLY A 126 -12.00 0.97 -8.30
N VAL A 127 -12.21 1.93 -7.40
CA VAL A 127 -12.55 3.32 -7.69
C VAL A 127 -11.27 4.15 -7.70
N SER A 128 -11.11 4.97 -8.74
CA SER A 128 -9.98 5.89 -8.86
C SER A 128 -10.39 7.15 -9.61
N GLN A 129 -9.51 8.14 -9.62
CA GLN A 129 -9.61 9.31 -10.47
C GLN A 129 -8.20 9.75 -10.88
N GLY A 130 -7.99 9.99 -12.17
CA GLY A 130 -6.69 10.44 -12.70
C GLY A 130 -6.67 10.50 -14.22
N GLY A 131 -5.53 10.88 -14.81
CA GLY A 131 -5.32 10.82 -16.26
C GLY A 131 -6.28 11.69 -17.09
N GLY A 132 -6.78 12.81 -16.54
CA GLY A 132 -7.71 13.70 -17.22
C GLY A 132 -9.20 13.34 -17.06
N GLN A 133 -9.53 12.31 -16.27
CA GLN A 133 -10.91 11.98 -15.93
C GLN A 133 -11.62 13.15 -15.23
N THR A 134 -12.84 13.46 -15.68
CA THR A 134 -13.66 14.55 -15.15
C THR A 134 -14.49 14.17 -13.93
N LYS A 135 -14.52 12.89 -13.56
CA LYS A 135 -15.14 12.37 -12.33
C LYS A 135 -14.50 11.04 -11.90
N PRO A 136 -14.68 10.61 -10.64
CA PRO A 136 -14.31 9.26 -10.21
C PRO A 136 -14.99 8.18 -11.04
N GLY A 137 -14.30 7.06 -11.21
CA GLY A 137 -14.79 5.91 -11.94
C GLY A 137 -14.17 4.62 -11.44
N ASN A 138 -14.87 3.51 -11.65
CA ASN A 138 -14.21 2.22 -11.56
C ASN A 138 -13.18 2.06 -12.69
N PHE A 139 -12.08 1.35 -12.45
CA PHE A 139 -11.14 0.99 -13.52
C PHE A 139 -11.89 0.32 -14.69
N ALA A 140 -11.65 0.82 -15.90
CA ALA A 140 -12.23 0.29 -17.13
C ALA A 140 -11.64 -1.09 -17.43
N LEU A 141 -12.42 -2.15 -17.16
CA LEU A 141 -12.05 -3.53 -17.47
C LEU A 141 -13.01 -4.10 -18.50
N SER A 142 -12.50 -5.02 -19.34
CA SER A 142 -13.37 -5.89 -20.14
C SER A 142 -14.29 -6.71 -19.23
N ALA A 143 -15.42 -7.17 -19.75
CA ALA A 143 -16.34 -8.04 -18.99
C ALA A 143 -15.62 -9.29 -18.43
N HIS A 144 -14.69 -9.86 -19.21
CA HIS A 144 -13.85 -10.99 -18.78
C HIS A 144 -12.96 -10.63 -17.59
N ASN A 145 -12.15 -9.56 -17.68
CA ASN A 145 -11.26 -9.17 -16.59
C ASN A 145 -12.04 -8.70 -15.35
N ARG A 146 -13.23 -8.12 -15.53
CA ARG A 146 -14.14 -7.83 -14.41
C ARG A 146 -14.56 -9.12 -13.70
N ALA A 147 -14.98 -10.14 -14.44
CA ALA A 147 -15.35 -11.43 -13.84
C ALA A 147 -14.21 -12.09 -13.07
N VAL A 148 -12.96 -11.97 -13.55
CA VAL A 148 -11.77 -12.43 -12.82
C VAL A 148 -11.63 -11.74 -11.45
N TRP A 149 -11.74 -10.40 -11.41
CA TRP A 149 -11.69 -9.65 -10.15
C TRP A 149 -12.88 -9.95 -9.23
N ASP A 150 -14.07 -10.07 -9.78
CA ASP A 150 -15.28 -10.36 -9.02
C ASP A 150 -15.23 -11.77 -8.39
N ALA A 151 -14.58 -12.74 -9.06
CA ALA A 151 -14.28 -14.06 -8.51
C ALA A 151 -13.18 -13.99 -7.44
N LEU A 152 -12.10 -13.24 -7.71
CA LEU A 152 -10.98 -13.08 -6.79
C LEU A 152 -11.43 -12.55 -5.42
N PHE A 153 -12.26 -11.51 -5.39
CA PHE A 153 -12.75 -10.94 -4.12
C PHE A 153 -13.73 -11.83 -3.34
N LYS A 154 -14.25 -12.90 -3.94
CA LYS A 154 -15.04 -13.91 -3.21
C LYS A 154 -14.16 -14.90 -2.46
N LEU A 155 -12.92 -15.09 -2.89
CA LEU A 155 -12.00 -16.04 -2.26
C LEU A 155 -11.72 -15.64 -0.81
N LYS A 156 -11.69 -16.64 0.07
CA LYS A 156 -11.44 -16.46 1.50
C LYS A 156 -10.05 -15.85 1.71
N VAL A 157 -9.04 -16.38 1.01
CA VAL A 157 -7.65 -15.94 1.10
C VAL A 157 -7.47 -14.44 0.81
N VAL A 158 -8.09 -13.94 -0.27
CA VAL A 158 -8.01 -12.53 -0.68
C VAL A 158 -8.67 -11.63 0.36
N ARG A 159 -9.85 -12.01 0.84
CA ARG A 159 -10.56 -11.25 1.88
C ARG A 159 -9.79 -11.20 3.19
N ARG A 160 -9.12 -12.30 3.58
CA ARG A 160 -8.28 -12.34 4.79
C ARG A 160 -7.12 -11.35 4.69
N VAL A 161 -6.36 -11.38 3.59
CA VAL A 161 -5.23 -10.46 3.38
C VAL A 161 -5.71 -9.01 3.29
N ALA A 162 -6.75 -8.76 2.50
CA ALA A 162 -7.25 -7.41 2.29
C ALA A 162 -7.73 -6.75 3.58
N ASN A 163 -8.54 -7.47 4.36
CA ASN A 163 -9.11 -6.95 5.59
C ASN A 163 -8.11 -6.93 6.74
N PHE A 164 -7.07 -7.78 6.72
CA PHE A 164 -5.95 -7.64 7.66
C PHE A 164 -5.25 -6.30 7.47
N ALA A 165 -4.90 -5.93 6.24
CA ALA A 165 -4.29 -4.64 5.95
C ALA A 165 -5.19 -3.45 6.34
N ASN A 166 -6.49 -3.53 6.05
CA ASN A 166 -7.46 -2.52 6.48
C ASN A 166 -7.51 -2.39 8.01
N THR A 167 -7.52 -3.52 8.72
CA THR A 167 -7.51 -3.56 10.19
C THR A 167 -6.22 -2.97 10.75
N ALA A 168 -5.06 -3.31 10.17
CA ALA A 168 -3.78 -2.75 10.57
C ALA A 168 -3.76 -1.21 10.41
N MET A 169 -4.29 -0.68 9.31
CA MET A 169 -4.45 0.78 9.16
C MET A 169 -5.37 1.37 10.22
N ASN A 170 -6.51 0.73 10.49
CA ASN A 170 -7.47 1.22 11.49
C ASN A 170 -6.89 1.24 12.91
N VAL A 171 -6.07 0.25 13.28
CA VAL A 171 -5.45 0.17 14.61
C VAL A 171 -4.32 1.19 14.76
N PHE A 172 -3.44 1.31 13.77
CA PHE A 172 -2.21 2.11 13.89
C PHE A 172 -2.32 3.54 13.34
N ALA A 173 -3.37 3.85 12.58
CA ALA A 173 -3.66 5.19 12.09
C ALA A 173 -5.19 5.41 11.94
N PRO A 174 -5.97 5.36 13.04
CA PRO A 174 -7.43 5.43 12.98
C PRO A 174 -7.97 6.69 12.32
N ASP A 175 -7.35 7.86 12.56
CA ASP A 175 -7.78 9.12 11.92
C ASP A 175 -7.57 9.07 10.40
N MET A 176 -6.47 8.47 9.94
CA MET A 176 -6.21 8.23 8.52
C MET A 176 -7.20 7.20 7.95
N SER A 177 -7.47 6.12 8.68
CA SER A 177 -8.42 5.09 8.27
C SER A 177 -9.83 5.66 8.09
N ALA A 178 -10.28 6.46 9.05
CA ALA A 178 -11.56 7.18 8.97
C ALA A 178 -11.58 8.16 7.79
N PHE A 179 -10.48 8.90 7.55
CA PHE A 179 -10.39 9.79 6.40
C PHE A 179 -10.51 9.04 5.06
N TYR A 180 -9.89 7.88 4.93
CA TYR A 180 -10.03 6.99 3.77
C TYR A 180 -11.46 6.50 3.59
N GLY A 181 -12.04 5.91 4.64
CA GLY A 181 -13.39 5.34 4.64
C GLY A 181 -14.44 6.39 4.30
N ASN A 182 -14.47 7.50 5.05
CA ASN A 182 -15.45 8.58 4.85
C ASN A 182 -15.35 9.20 3.45
N THR A 183 -14.14 9.31 2.89
CA THR A 183 -13.96 9.81 1.53
C THR A 183 -14.53 8.84 0.51
N LEU A 184 -14.24 7.53 0.65
CA LEU A 184 -14.79 6.51 -0.25
C LEU A 184 -16.32 6.42 -0.15
N ASP A 185 -16.86 6.54 1.06
CA ASP A 185 -18.30 6.65 1.31
C ASP A 185 -18.90 7.82 0.54
N ALA A 186 -18.39 9.04 0.76
CA ALA A 186 -18.87 10.23 0.08
C ALA A 186 -18.76 10.15 -1.46
N VAL A 187 -17.72 9.50 -1.99
CA VAL A 187 -17.57 9.29 -3.44
C VAL A 187 -18.63 8.32 -3.97
N CYS A 188 -18.85 7.18 -3.29
CA CYS A 188 -19.81 6.18 -3.70
C CYS A 188 -21.27 6.65 -3.53
N ASP A 189 -21.56 7.43 -2.49
CA ASP A 189 -22.91 7.97 -2.24
C ASP A 189 -23.32 8.97 -3.34
N ALA A 190 -22.36 9.71 -3.90
CA ALA A 190 -22.61 10.66 -4.97
C ALA A 190 -22.78 10.02 -6.37
N ASP A 191 -22.26 8.80 -6.59
CA ASP A 191 -22.48 8.04 -7.83
C ASP A 191 -22.73 6.56 -7.50
N PRO A 192 -24.00 6.14 -7.34
CA PRO A 192 -24.38 4.77 -6.99
C PRO A 192 -23.94 3.70 -8.00
N LYS A 193 -23.42 4.10 -9.18
CA LYS A 193 -22.85 3.16 -10.16
C LYS A 193 -21.45 2.68 -9.76
N LEU A 194 -20.78 3.40 -8.86
CA LEU A 194 -19.46 3.02 -8.38
C LEU A 194 -19.54 1.80 -7.48
N LYS A 195 -18.69 0.81 -7.77
CA LYS A 195 -18.56 -0.43 -7.01
C LYS A 195 -17.29 -0.40 -6.19
N ARG A 196 -17.41 -0.66 -4.89
CA ARG A 196 -16.24 -0.89 -4.03
C ARG A 196 -15.58 -2.22 -4.37
N ASN A 197 -14.30 -2.32 -4.03
CA ASN A 197 -13.57 -3.59 -4.15
C ASN A 197 -14.13 -4.65 -3.22
N MET A 198 -14.28 -4.29 -1.94
CA MET A 198 -14.68 -5.20 -0.87
C MET A 198 -15.56 -4.45 0.14
N SER A 199 -16.42 -5.18 0.84
CA SER A 199 -17.15 -4.64 1.98
C SER A 199 -16.20 -4.34 3.14
N ASN A 200 -16.49 -3.29 3.91
CA ASN A 200 -15.74 -2.90 5.12
C ASN A 200 -14.24 -2.67 4.90
N ASN A 201 -13.87 -2.18 3.71
CA ASN A 201 -12.49 -1.86 3.36
C ASN A 201 -12.39 -0.39 2.93
N ALA A 202 -11.47 0.35 3.55
CA ALA A 202 -11.29 1.78 3.34
C ALA A 202 -10.47 2.12 2.08
N PHE A 203 -9.80 1.14 1.47
CA PHE A 203 -9.03 1.35 0.25
C PHE A 203 -9.95 1.35 -0.98
N ALA A 204 -9.88 2.44 -1.77
CA ALA A 204 -10.72 2.61 -2.94
C ALA A 204 -10.32 1.69 -4.10
N ALA A 205 -9.03 1.36 -4.22
CA ALA A 205 -8.44 0.62 -5.30
C ALA A 205 -7.54 -0.53 -4.79
N ALA A 206 -7.37 -1.54 -5.64
CA ALA A 206 -6.45 -2.64 -5.40
C ALA A 206 -5.71 -3.01 -6.69
N SER A 207 -4.49 -3.52 -6.53
CA SER A 207 -3.68 -4.03 -7.62
C SER A 207 -3.06 -5.36 -7.29
N ILE A 208 -2.70 -6.11 -8.33
CA ILE A 208 -1.81 -7.25 -8.24
C ILE A 208 -0.61 -6.98 -9.14
N ASN A 209 0.59 -7.05 -8.57
CA ASN A 209 1.81 -7.21 -9.34
C ASN A 209 1.99 -8.72 -9.55
N LEU A 210 1.81 -9.18 -10.78
CA LEU A 210 1.84 -10.59 -11.11
C LEU A 210 3.28 -11.09 -11.24
N GLY A 211 3.54 -12.26 -10.65
CA GLY A 211 4.83 -12.94 -10.72
C GLY A 211 5.09 -13.63 -12.07
N PRO A 212 6.12 -14.49 -12.16
CA PRO A 212 6.92 -15.00 -11.05
C PRO A 212 7.94 -13.97 -10.51
N ASN A 213 8.30 -12.97 -11.30
CA ASN A 213 9.36 -12.03 -10.96
C ASN A 213 8.82 -10.60 -10.82
N ALA A 214 7.89 -10.36 -9.88
CA ALA A 214 7.38 -9.02 -9.57
C ALA A 214 8.43 -8.18 -8.82
N VAL A 215 9.53 -7.88 -9.50
CA VAL A 215 10.66 -7.09 -9.00
C VAL A 215 10.51 -5.66 -9.48
N SER A 216 10.43 -4.72 -8.55
CA SER A 216 10.15 -3.32 -8.89
C SER A 216 11.37 -2.44 -8.89
N TYR A 217 11.46 -1.55 -9.88
CA TYR A 217 12.39 -0.43 -9.99
C TYR A 217 12.07 0.67 -8.98
N VAL A 218 12.98 1.64 -8.78
CA VAL A 218 12.79 2.75 -7.83
C VAL A 218 11.67 3.66 -8.30
N HIS A 219 10.61 3.80 -7.49
CA HIS A 219 9.49 4.66 -7.86
C HIS A 219 8.74 5.23 -6.65
N THR A 220 7.91 6.23 -6.92
CA THR A 220 6.79 6.62 -6.08
C THR A 220 5.48 6.33 -6.80
N ASP A 221 4.43 6.09 -6.03
CA ASP A 221 3.04 6.10 -6.48
C ASP A 221 2.43 7.47 -6.28
N HIS A 222 3.11 8.50 -6.80
CA HIS A 222 2.81 9.91 -6.52
C HIS A 222 1.34 10.32 -6.66
N LEU A 223 0.51 9.62 -7.44
CA LEU A 223 -0.93 9.90 -7.59
C LEU A 223 -1.80 9.40 -6.43
N ASN A 224 -1.28 8.56 -5.55
CA ASN A 224 -1.95 8.17 -4.31
C ASN A 224 -2.00 9.36 -3.33
N LEU A 225 -2.82 9.25 -2.29
CA LEU A 225 -2.86 10.28 -1.24
C LEU A 225 -1.47 10.49 -0.63
N ALA A 226 -1.00 11.74 -0.61
CA ALA A 226 0.39 12.07 -0.29
C ALA A 226 0.86 11.55 1.08
N TRP A 227 0.08 11.81 2.14
CA TRP A 227 0.37 11.30 3.49
C TRP A 227 -0.27 9.93 3.73
N GLY A 228 -1.06 9.43 2.79
CA GLY A 228 -1.89 8.26 2.99
C GLY A 228 -1.11 6.96 2.82
N TRP A 229 -1.47 5.95 3.60
CA TRP A 229 -0.89 4.62 3.46
C TRP A 229 -1.43 3.86 2.26
N CYS A 230 -0.55 3.07 1.66
CA CYS A 230 -0.86 2.00 0.75
C CYS A 230 -0.38 0.69 1.40
N ALA A 231 -1.22 -0.33 1.36
CA ALA A 231 -0.86 -1.65 1.85
C ALA A 231 -0.21 -2.46 0.72
N ILE A 232 0.87 -3.15 1.05
CA ILE A 232 1.58 -4.07 0.16
C ILE A 232 1.64 -5.39 0.91
N THR A 233 1.18 -6.47 0.30
CA THR A 233 1.37 -7.84 0.80
C THR A 233 2.24 -8.60 -0.17
N ALA A 234 3.39 -9.10 0.29
CA ALA A 234 4.23 -9.99 -0.52
C ALA A 234 3.60 -11.38 -0.54
N ILE A 235 3.52 -12.00 -1.72
CA ILE A 235 2.92 -13.33 -1.90
C ILE A 235 3.89 -14.15 -2.75
N GLY A 236 4.11 -15.43 -2.41
CA GLY A 236 4.89 -16.32 -3.25
C GLY A 236 5.72 -17.33 -2.47
N GLN A 237 6.78 -17.84 -3.12
CA GLN A 237 7.75 -18.74 -2.52
C GLN A 237 9.14 -18.22 -2.85
N PHE A 238 9.77 -17.62 -1.85
CA PHE A 238 11.13 -17.09 -1.92
C PHE A 238 11.72 -16.99 -0.51
N ASP A 239 13.04 -17.02 -0.42
CA ASP A 239 13.78 -16.76 0.82
C ASP A 239 13.93 -15.25 1.02
N ALA A 240 13.11 -14.71 1.93
CA ALA A 240 13.09 -13.29 2.25
C ALA A 240 14.34 -12.81 3.00
N THR A 241 15.22 -13.72 3.45
CA THR A 241 16.53 -13.38 4.03
C THR A 241 17.63 -13.26 2.96
N ALA A 242 17.41 -13.82 1.77
CA ALA A 242 18.37 -13.81 0.67
C ALA A 242 18.00 -12.82 -0.46
N GLY A 243 16.70 -12.58 -0.70
CA GLY A 243 16.21 -11.74 -1.80
C GLY A 243 14.82 -11.14 -1.53
N GLY A 244 14.26 -10.43 -2.50
CA GLY A 244 12.86 -9.95 -2.45
C GLY A 244 12.52 -8.89 -1.38
N HIS A 245 13.54 -8.34 -0.71
CA HIS A 245 13.39 -7.34 0.36
C HIS A 245 12.69 -6.08 -0.14
N LEU A 246 11.90 -5.41 0.72
CA LEU A 246 11.39 -4.07 0.42
C LEU A 246 12.49 -3.03 0.69
N ILE A 247 12.63 -2.05 -0.20
CA ILE A 247 13.58 -0.95 -0.03
C ILE A 247 12.80 0.35 0.14
N LEU A 248 13.10 1.09 1.21
CA LEU A 248 12.62 2.46 1.43
C LEU A 248 13.81 3.42 1.31
N TRP A 249 13.96 4.01 0.12
CA TRP A 249 15.18 4.73 -0.27
C TRP A 249 15.43 5.97 0.56
N ASP A 250 14.38 6.76 0.81
CA ASP A 250 14.50 8.01 1.57
C ASP A 250 14.84 7.77 3.05
N LEU A 251 14.59 6.55 3.54
CA LEU A 251 14.89 6.13 4.91
C LEU A 251 16.18 5.31 5.00
N ARG A 252 16.84 5.03 3.86
CA ARG A 252 18.00 4.12 3.75
C ARG A 252 17.76 2.77 4.44
N MET A 253 16.56 2.23 4.27
CA MET A 253 16.12 1.00 4.95
C MET A 253 15.89 -0.11 3.93
N VAL A 254 16.47 -1.28 4.19
CA VAL A 254 16.24 -2.54 3.46
C VAL A 254 15.56 -3.50 4.42
N ILE A 255 14.39 -4.03 4.06
CA ILE A 255 13.52 -4.78 4.98
C ILE A 255 13.36 -6.20 4.43
N GLU A 256 13.76 -7.21 5.21
CA GLU A 256 13.35 -8.60 4.94
C GLU A 256 11.82 -8.62 4.86
N PHE A 257 11.24 -9.05 3.74
CA PHE A 257 9.80 -8.94 3.52
C PHE A 257 9.18 -10.30 3.17
N PRO A 258 8.85 -11.12 4.20
CA PRO A 258 8.44 -12.50 4.00
C PRO A 258 7.14 -12.69 3.22
N PRO A 259 6.99 -13.79 2.46
CA PRO A 259 5.72 -14.17 1.84
C PRO A 259 4.58 -14.25 2.85
N GLY A 260 3.41 -13.76 2.47
CA GLY A 260 2.22 -13.69 3.31
C GLY A 260 2.15 -12.49 4.25
N SER A 261 3.22 -11.70 4.37
CA SER A 261 3.26 -10.53 5.27
C SER A 261 2.84 -9.23 4.56
N THR A 262 2.34 -8.27 5.33
CA THR A 262 1.84 -6.97 4.88
C THR A 262 2.67 -5.82 5.48
N ILE A 263 3.01 -4.83 4.66
CA ILE A 263 3.58 -3.54 5.06
C ILE A 263 2.67 -2.41 4.58
N LEU A 264 2.50 -1.35 5.39
CA LEU A 264 1.83 -0.12 5.02
C LEU A 264 2.83 1.03 4.93
N ILE A 265 2.87 1.72 3.79
CA ILE A 265 3.79 2.85 3.55
C ILE A 265 3.07 4.02 2.86
N PRO A 266 3.53 5.26 3.05
CA PRO A 266 3.08 6.41 2.28
C PRO A 266 3.75 6.41 0.90
N SER A 267 3.28 5.52 0.03
CA SER A 267 3.93 5.20 -1.26
C SER A 267 3.95 6.36 -2.25
N ALA A 268 3.12 7.38 -2.03
CA ALA A 268 3.10 8.61 -2.83
C ALA A 268 4.35 9.47 -2.63
N ILE A 269 4.98 9.42 -1.45
CA ILE A 269 6.07 10.30 -1.06
C ILE A 269 7.37 9.57 -0.69
N LEU A 270 7.29 8.28 -0.37
CA LEU A 270 8.48 7.45 -0.15
C LEU A 270 8.85 6.73 -1.44
N ARG A 271 10.06 6.99 -1.92
CA ARG A 271 10.68 6.21 -2.99
C ARG A 271 10.90 4.79 -2.48
N HIS A 272 10.35 3.84 -3.20
CA HIS A 272 10.42 2.44 -2.84
C HIS A 272 10.66 1.55 -4.07
N SER A 273 11.22 0.39 -3.80
CA SER A 273 11.45 -0.69 -4.75
C SER A 273 11.55 -2.01 -3.98
N ASN A 274 11.91 -3.09 -4.65
CA ASN A 274 12.31 -4.30 -3.96
C ASN A 274 13.56 -4.91 -4.59
N VAL A 275 14.31 -5.65 -3.77
CA VAL A 275 15.49 -6.38 -4.18
C VAL A 275 15.07 -7.51 -5.12
N ALA A 276 15.95 -7.86 -6.07
CA ALA A 276 15.78 -9.05 -6.89
C ALA A 276 15.58 -10.32 -6.02
N LEU A 277 14.92 -11.32 -6.58
CA LEU A 277 14.90 -12.66 -5.98
C LEU A 277 16.33 -13.24 -5.99
N ALA A 278 16.65 -14.04 -4.99
CA ALA A 278 17.98 -14.64 -4.87
C ALA A 278 18.18 -15.73 -5.93
N ASP A 279 17.11 -16.48 -6.21
CA ASP A 279 17.07 -17.49 -7.26
C ASP A 279 15.82 -17.29 -8.14
N PRO A 280 15.83 -16.33 -9.08
CA PRO A 280 14.65 -15.98 -9.90
C PRO A 280 14.21 -17.09 -10.86
N ALA A 281 14.96 -18.20 -10.96
CA ALA A 281 14.59 -19.36 -11.75
C ALA A 281 13.69 -20.34 -10.95
N ASN A 282 13.85 -20.39 -9.62
CA ASN A 282 13.12 -21.33 -8.75
C ASN A 282 12.22 -20.62 -7.72
N GLU A 283 12.47 -19.34 -7.46
CA GLU A 283 11.66 -18.49 -6.59
C GLU A 283 10.60 -17.75 -7.39
N ARG A 284 9.54 -17.37 -6.69
CA ARG A 284 8.50 -16.52 -7.25
C ARG A 284 7.93 -15.56 -6.23
N ARG A 285 7.63 -14.37 -6.70
CA ARG A 285 7.04 -13.29 -5.93
C ARG A 285 6.01 -12.55 -6.77
N SER A 286 4.84 -12.40 -6.18
CA SER A 286 3.77 -11.49 -6.56
C SER A 286 3.53 -10.50 -5.41
N ALA A 287 2.74 -9.46 -5.65
CA ALA A 287 2.29 -8.59 -4.58
C ALA A 287 0.82 -8.22 -4.73
N PHE A 288 0.08 -8.20 -3.63
CA PHE A 288 -1.26 -7.62 -3.57
C PHE A 288 -1.18 -6.24 -2.91
N LEU A 289 -1.76 -5.23 -3.57
CA LEU A 289 -1.68 -3.84 -3.16
C LEU A 289 -3.07 -3.26 -2.93
N GLN A 290 -3.21 -2.39 -1.94
CA GLN A 290 -4.43 -1.62 -1.69
C GLN A 290 -4.09 -0.15 -1.44
N TYR A 291 -4.81 0.76 -2.08
CA TYR A 291 -4.49 2.19 -2.08
C TYR A 291 -5.70 3.05 -2.43
N SER A 292 -5.56 4.37 -2.27
CA SER A 292 -6.57 5.35 -2.68
C SER A 292 -5.89 6.51 -3.40
N ALA A 293 -6.40 6.88 -4.58
CA ALA A 293 -5.88 8.00 -5.36
C ALA A 293 -6.16 9.34 -4.64
N GLY A 294 -5.17 10.23 -4.58
CA GLY A 294 -5.29 11.54 -3.93
C GLY A 294 -6.41 12.41 -4.55
N ALA A 295 -6.67 12.22 -5.84
CA ALA A 295 -7.74 12.91 -6.57
C ALA A 295 -9.15 12.61 -6.03
N LEU A 296 -9.40 11.46 -5.40
CA LEU A 296 -10.70 11.16 -4.77
C LEU A 296 -10.96 12.08 -3.58
N PHE A 297 -9.94 12.36 -2.77
CA PHE A 297 -10.03 13.27 -1.64
C PHE A 297 -10.20 14.71 -2.11
N GLN A 298 -9.50 15.09 -3.19
CA GLN A 298 -9.68 16.38 -3.85
C GLN A 298 -11.09 16.55 -4.41
N TRP A 299 -11.67 15.50 -5.00
CA TRP A 299 -13.03 15.51 -5.53
C TRP A 299 -14.06 15.82 -4.45
N VAL A 300 -13.95 15.16 -3.30
CA VAL A 300 -14.82 15.40 -2.14
C VAL A 300 -14.64 16.82 -1.60
N GLU A 301 -13.39 17.31 -1.47
CA GLU A 301 -13.17 18.70 -1.02
C GLU A 301 -13.71 19.75 -2.00
N CYS A 302 -13.73 19.44 -3.31
CA CYS A 302 -14.34 20.30 -4.32
C CYS A 302 -15.88 20.23 -4.33
N GLY A 303 -16.50 19.43 -3.45
CA GLY A 303 -17.95 19.22 -3.44
C GLY A 303 -18.43 18.43 -4.66
N HIS A 304 -17.72 17.34 -4.97
CA HIS A 304 -18.07 16.37 -6.02
C HIS A 304 -18.09 16.94 -7.44
N GLN A 305 -17.06 17.74 -7.75
CA GLN A 305 -16.82 18.30 -9.07
C GLN A 305 -15.31 18.48 -9.30
N THR A 306 -14.91 18.76 -10.54
CA THR A 306 -13.50 19.02 -10.84
C THR A 306 -13.02 20.30 -10.15
N GLN A 307 -11.74 20.37 -9.79
CA GLN A 307 -11.12 21.59 -9.26
C GLN A 307 -11.32 22.78 -10.22
N LYS A 308 -11.25 22.53 -11.54
CA LYS A 308 -11.51 23.54 -12.56
C LYS A 308 -12.92 24.12 -12.43
N SER A 309 -13.94 23.26 -12.34
CA SER A 309 -15.34 23.68 -12.16
C SER A 309 -15.56 24.40 -10.82
N PHE A 310 -14.96 23.88 -9.74
CA PHE A 310 -15.02 24.49 -8.40
C PHE A 310 -14.51 25.93 -8.40
N LEU A 311 -13.32 26.16 -8.97
CA LEU A 311 -12.72 27.49 -9.06
C LEU A 311 -13.48 28.41 -10.04
N ALA A 312 -13.93 27.89 -11.17
CA ALA A 312 -14.73 28.65 -12.14
C ALA A 312 -16.08 29.13 -11.56
N ALA A 313 -16.63 28.41 -10.58
CA ALA A 313 -17.82 28.81 -9.83
C ALA A 313 -17.52 29.85 -8.72
N GLY A 314 -16.31 30.43 -8.68
CA GLY A 314 -15.90 31.43 -7.69
C GLY A 314 -15.64 30.88 -6.29
N ARG A 315 -15.60 29.55 -6.12
CA ARG A 315 -15.33 28.91 -4.82
C ARG A 315 -13.83 28.89 -4.54
N THR A 316 -13.47 28.97 -3.26
CA THR A 316 -12.10 28.93 -2.78
C THR A 316 -11.90 27.78 -1.80
N PHE A 317 -10.70 27.19 -1.80
CA PHE A 317 -10.35 26.19 -0.79
C PHE A 317 -10.24 26.86 0.58
N LEU A 318 -10.83 26.24 1.60
CA LEU A 318 -10.70 26.70 2.99
C LEU A 318 -9.27 26.60 3.52
N GLN A 319 -8.45 25.75 2.89
CA GLN A 319 -7.07 25.51 3.26
C GLN A 319 -6.17 25.49 2.02
N SER A 320 -4.98 26.08 2.16
CA SER A 320 -3.89 25.95 1.20
C SER A 320 -3.36 24.51 1.14
N GLY A 321 -2.61 24.17 0.08
CA GLY A 321 -1.93 22.87 -0.01
C GLY A 321 -0.98 22.59 1.16
N LYS A 322 -0.30 23.63 1.67
CA LYS A 322 0.60 23.51 2.84
C LYS A 322 -0.18 23.19 4.12
N GLN A 323 -1.30 23.85 4.36
CA GLN A 323 -2.17 23.57 5.51
C GLN A 323 -2.79 22.17 5.41
N ARG A 324 -3.23 21.78 4.21
CA ARG A 324 -3.74 20.43 3.93
C ARG A 324 -2.69 19.36 4.20
N TRP A 325 -1.46 19.58 3.74
CA TRP A 325 -0.32 18.69 4.03
C TRP A 325 -0.06 18.57 5.53
N ALA A 326 0.00 19.68 6.26
CA ALA A 326 0.21 19.67 7.70
C ALA A 326 -0.91 18.91 8.44
N LYS A 327 -2.17 19.12 8.05
CA LYS A 327 -3.33 18.38 8.56
C LYS A 327 -3.27 16.89 8.21
N GLY A 328 -2.79 16.54 7.01
CA GLY A 328 -2.59 15.16 6.61
C GLY A 328 -1.52 14.46 7.47
N VAL A 329 -0.39 15.14 7.71
CA VAL A 329 0.67 14.64 8.58
C VAL A 329 0.21 14.48 10.03
N SER A 330 -0.72 15.30 10.52
CA SER A 330 -1.27 15.11 11.87
C SER A 330 -2.19 13.89 12.01
N MET A 331 -2.58 13.23 10.90
CA MET A 331 -3.36 11.98 10.95
C MET A 331 -2.49 10.73 11.23
N PHE A 332 -1.16 10.84 11.14
CA PHE A 332 -0.29 9.79 11.65
C PHE A 332 -0.37 9.77 13.17
N SER A 333 -0.62 8.60 13.75
CA SER A 333 -0.67 8.44 15.20
C SER A 333 0.72 8.59 15.81
N LEU A 334 0.78 9.19 16.99
CA LEU A 334 1.97 9.12 17.84
C LEU A 334 2.07 7.74 18.45
N TRP A 335 3.28 7.17 18.45
CA TRP A 335 3.50 5.84 19.00
C TRP A 335 3.17 5.74 20.49
N GLU A 336 3.48 6.79 21.26
CA GLU A 336 3.16 6.85 22.68
C GLU A 336 1.65 6.82 22.94
N ASP A 337 0.85 7.51 22.13
CA ASP A 337 -0.61 7.51 22.25
C ASP A 337 -1.19 6.13 21.96
N LEU A 338 -0.63 5.41 20.97
CA LEU A 338 -1.05 4.04 20.65
C LEU A 338 -0.74 3.08 21.79
N LYS A 339 0.45 3.18 22.40
CA LYS A 339 0.80 2.38 23.59
C LYS A 339 -0.13 2.68 24.76
N ALA A 340 -0.45 3.96 25.00
CA ALA A 340 -1.33 4.37 26.08
C ALA A 340 -2.75 3.77 25.94
N ARG A 341 -3.30 3.70 24.72
CA ARG A 341 -4.63 3.11 24.45
C ARG A 341 -4.75 1.65 24.87
N VAL A 342 -3.66 0.88 24.81
CA VAL A 342 -3.64 -0.51 25.27
C VAL A 342 -3.61 -0.59 26.78
N CYS A 343 -2.80 0.26 27.42
CA CYS A 343 -2.66 0.28 28.87
C CYS A 343 -3.95 0.75 29.57
N THR A 344 -4.70 1.69 28.99
CA THR A 344 -5.93 2.24 29.59
C THR A 344 -7.18 1.39 29.36
N SER A 345 -7.09 0.32 28.57
CA SER A 345 -8.19 -0.61 28.36
C SER A 345 -8.17 -1.79 29.37
N THR A 346 -7.51 -1.58 30.52
CA THR A 346 -7.46 -2.50 31.68
C THR A 346 -8.44 -2.07 32.76
#